data_AF-A0A239CCH4-F1
#
_entry.id   AF-A0A239CCH4-F1
#
_cell.length_a   1.000
_cell.length_b   1.000
_cell.length_c   1.000
_cell.angle_alpha   90.00
_cell.angle_beta   90.00
_cell.angle_gamma   90.00
#
_symmetry.space_group_name_H-M   'P 1'
#
loop_
_entity.id
_entity.type
_entity.pdbx_description
1 polymer ?
#
loop_
_entity_poly.entity_id
_entity_poly.type
_entity_poly.pdbx_seq_one_letter_code
_entity_poly.pdbx_strand_id
1 'polypeptide(L)'
;MTEIGQIDDTDIDIAIDEGEAGERRAGELANRIRMVAAQDPLLAQDLVEELIVALDRAMDGTIRDHLEGPARGMAERVLGQSDPIR
;
A
#
# COMPACT_ATOMS: atom_id res chain seq x y z
N MET A 1 -0.52 45.51 19.52
CA MET A 1 -1.68 44.70 19.11
C MET A 1 -1.29 44.10 17.79
N THR A 2 -0.96 42.82 17.75
CA THR A 2 -0.48 42.14 16.54
C THR A 2 -1.68 41.40 15.95
N GLU A 3 -2.08 41.77 14.74
CA GLU A 3 -3.11 41.08 13.97
C GLU A 3 -2.59 39.69 13.59
N ILE A 4 -2.96 38.68 14.37
CA ILE A 4 -2.89 37.30 13.91
C ILE A 4 -4.05 37.16 12.93
N GLY A 5 -3.70 37.19 11.64
CA GLY A 5 -4.62 36.95 10.54
C GLY A 5 -5.43 35.70 10.81
N GLN A 6 -6.74 35.91 10.85
CA GLN A 6 -7.78 34.91 10.87
C GLN A 6 -7.51 33.93 9.72
N ILE A 7 -7.00 32.75 10.04
CA ILE A 7 -7.05 31.61 9.11
C ILE A 7 -8.52 31.22 9.14
N ASP A 8 -9.29 31.70 8.18
CA ASP A 8 -10.66 31.24 7.99
C ASP A 8 -10.60 29.72 7.76
N ASP A 9 -11.19 28.98 8.68
CA ASP A 9 -11.24 27.51 8.78
C ASP A 9 -12.17 26.92 7.70
N THR A 10 -12.29 27.59 6.54
CA THR A 10 -13.32 27.37 5.51
C THR A 10 -12.74 27.05 4.13
N ASP A 11 -11.41 27.10 3.94
CA ASP A 11 -10.80 27.04 2.59
C ASP A 11 -9.93 25.80 2.31
N ILE A 12 -10.21 24.65 2.93
CA ILE A 12 -9.71 23.36 2.42
C ILE A 12 -10.90 22.48 2.01
N ASP A 13 -11.70 22.99 1.08
CA ASP A 13 -12.61 22.19 0.26
C ASP A 13 -11.86 21.69 -0.99
N ILE A 14 -10.69 21.06 -0.79
CA ILE A 14 -10.07 20.28 -1.87
C ILE A 14 -10.85 18.98 -1.92
N ALA A 15 -11.68 18.80 -2.96
CA ALA A 15 -12.25 17.51 -3.30
C ALA A 15 -11.08 16.55 -3.51
N ILE A 16 -10.74 15.79 -2.46
CA ILE A 16 -9.68 14.79 -2.54
C ILE A 16 -10.15 13.77 -3.55
N ASP A 17 -9.52 13.78 -4.72
CA ASP A 17 -9.73 12.75 -5.73
C ASP A 17 -9.53 11.38 -5.04
N GLU A 18 -10.46 10.45 -5.26
CA GLU A 18 -10.37 9.11 -4.67
C GLU A 18 -9.03 8.44 -5.02
N GLY A 19 -8.45 8.79 -6.17
CA GLY A 19 -7.08 8.41 -6.55
C GLY A 19 -6.02 8.97 -5.59
N GLU A 20 -6.06 10.26 -5.27
CA GLU A 20 -5.11 10.91 -4.37
C GLU A 20 -5.23 10.36 -2.93
N ALA A 21 -6.46 10.09 -2.48
CA ALA A 21 -6.69 9.43 -1.19
C ALA A 21 -6.11 8.01 -1.18
N GLY A 22 -6.25 7.27 -2.27
CA GLY A 22 -5.68 5.93 -2.45
C GLY A 22 -4.15 5.94 -2.40
N GLU A 23 -3.52 6.84 -3.13
CA GLU A 23 -2.05 7.01 -3.14
C GLU A 23 -1.52 7.35 -1.76
N ARG A 24 -2.18 8.27 -1.05
CA ARG A 24 -1.79 8.64 0.33
C ARG A 24 -1.84 7.45 1.27
N ARG A 25 -2.93 6.67 1.22
CA ARG A 25 -3.09 5.45 2.03
C ARG A 25 -2.05 4.39 1.70
N ALA A 26 -1.76 4.18 0.41
CA ALA A 26 -0.72 3.24 -0.03
C ALA A 26 0.67 3.66 0.48
N GLY A 27 0.99 4.95 0.39
CA GLY A 27 2.24 5.50 0.92
C GLY A 27 2.38 5.35 2.44
N GLU A 28 1.31 5.64 3.18
CA GLU A 28 1.27 5.43 4.64
C GLU A 28 1.45 3.96 5.02
N LEU A 29 0.76 3.04 4.33
CA LEU A 29 0.90 1.61 4.55
C LEU A 29 2.33 1.15 4.30
N ALA A 30 2.93 1.55 3.19
CA ALA A 30 4.31 1.20 2.86
C ALA A 30 5.30 1.74 3.93
N ASN A 31 5.08 2.95 4.45
CA ASN A 31 5.86 3.49 5.55
C ASN A 31 5.73 2.66 6.83
N ARG A 32 4.51 2.24 7.19
CA ARG A 32 4.27 1.39 8.36
C ARG A 32 4.97 0.04 8.22
N ILE A 33 4.88 -0.60 7.05
CA ILE A 33 5.58 -1.86 6.77
C ILE A 33 7.10 -1.67 6.92
N ARG A 34 7.68 -0.56 6.42
CA ARG A 34 9.10 -0.25 6.61
C ARG A 34 9.48 -0.09 8.09
N MET A 35 8.63 0.56 8.90
CA MET A 35 8.86 0.68 10.34
C MET A 35 8.79 -0.67 11.06
N VAL A 36 7.89 -1.56 10.64
CA VAL A 36 7.85 -2.95 11.13
C VAL A 36 9.13 -3.66 10.72
N ALA A 37 9.56 -3.56 9.47
CA ALA A 37 10.78 -4.23 8.97
C ALA A 37 12.04 -3.82 9.75
N ALA A 38 12.10 -2.58 10.24
CA ALA A 38 13.21 -2.11 11.08
C ALA A 38 13.26 -2.80 12.46
N GLN A 39 12.14 -3.32 12.95
CA GLN A 39 12.02 -3.96 14.26
C GLN A 39 11.96 -5.49 14.14
N ASP A 40 11.16 -5.98 13.19
CA ASP A 40 10.94 -7.38 12.88
C ASP A 40 10.84 -7.55 11.34
N PRO A 41 11.95 -7.91 10.68
CA PRO A 41 11.97 -8.14 9.25
C PRO A 41 11.09 -9.32 8.81
N LEU A 42 10.89 -10.33 9.65
CA LEU A 42 10.09 -11.51 9.31
C LEU A 42 8.60 -11.16 9.32
N LEU A 43 8.15 -10.45 10.35
CA LEU A 43 6.77 -9.96 10.39
C LEU A 43 6.46 -9.03 9.22
N ALA A 44 7.39 -8.14 8.85
CA ALA A 44 7.20 -7.26 7.69
C ALA A 44 7.09 -8.05 6.38
N GLN A 45 7.87 -9.13 6.26
CA GLN A 45 7.79 -10.03 5.12
C GLN A 45 6.41 -10.69 5.04
N ASP A 46 5.92 -11.27 6.13
CA ASP A 46 4.59 -11.90 6.20
C ASP A 46 3.48 -10.91 5.80
N LEU A 47 3.55 -9.66 6.30
CA LEU A 47 2.58 -8.61 5.96
C LEU A 47 2.60 -8.25 4.47
N VAL A 48 3.77 -8.23 3.83
CA VAL A 48 3.88 -7.99 2.38
C VAL A 48 3.30 -9.16 1.59
N GLU A 49 3.53 -10.40 2.03
CA GLU A 49 2.98 -11.59 1.39
C GLU A 49 1.46 -11.62 1.47
N GLU A 50 0.88 -11.36 2.64
CA GLU A 50 -0.56 -11.23 2.83
C GLU A 50 -1.16 -10.12 1.97
N LEU A 51 -0.48 -8.96 1.89
CA LEU A 51 -0.90 -7.84 1.05
C LEU A 51 -0.94 -8.23 -0.44
N ILE A 52 0.07 -8.95 -0.94
CA ILE A 52 0.10 -9.44 -2.32
C ILE A 52 -1.10 -10.36 -2.59
N VAL A 53 -1.42 -11.28 -1.67
CA VAL A 53 -2.57 -12.19 -1.82
C VAL A 53 -3.89 -11.42 -1.81
N ALA A 54 -4.02 -10.42 -0.93
CA ALA A 54 -5.23 -9.59 -0.87
C ALA A 54 -5.42 -8.77 -2.15
N LEU A 55 -4.35 -8.19 -2.69
CA LEU A 55 -4.37 -7.43 -3.94
C LEU A 55 -4.66 -8.31 -5.14
N ASP A 56 -4.06 -9.50 -5.22
CA ASP A 56 -4.35 -10.49 -6.29
C ASP A 56 -5.85 -10.82 -6.34
N ARG A 57 -6.46 -11.10 -5.18
CA ARG A 57 -7.90 -11.36 -5.07
C ARG A 57 -8.76 -10.15 -5.45
N ALA A 58 -8.34 -8.95 -5.07
CA ALA A 58 -9.06 -7.71 -5.41
C ALA A 58 -8.96 -7.36 -6.90
N MET A 59 -7.94 -7.90 -7.59
CA MET A 59 -7.66 -7.65 -9.01
C MET A 59 -7.96 -8.87 -9.88
N ASP A 60 -8.81 -9.79 -9.43
CA ASP A 60 -9.20 -10.99 -10.18
C ASP A 60 -8.02 -11.82 -10.71
N GLY A 61 -6.93 -11.90 -9.94
CA GLY A 61 -5.73 -12.70 -10.27
C GLY A 61 -4.72 -12.00 -11.17
N THR A 62 -4.88 -10.70 -11.45
CA THR A 62 -4.06 -9.98 -12.45
C THR A 62 -2.93 -9.12 -11.87
N ILE A 63 -2.73 -9.09 -10.53
CA ILE A 63 -1.74 -8.19 -9.90
C ILE A 63 -0.32 -8.36 -10.48
N ARG A 64 0.04 -9.58 -10.91
CA ARG A 64 1.37 -9.87 -11.49
C ARG A 64 1.66 -9.07 -12.75
N ASP A 65 0.62 -8.70 -13.51
CA ASP A 65 0.73 -7.91 -14.73
C ASP A 65 1.00 -6.43 -14.44
N HIS A 66 0.75 -6.01 -13.20
CA HIS A 66 0.95 -4.65 -12.71
C HIS A 66 2.24 -4.49 -11.87
N LEU A 67 3.02 -5.56 -11.70
CA LEU A 67 4.25 -5.55 -10.92
C LEU A 67 5.47 -5.75 -11.82
N GLU A 68 6.56 -5.10 -11.44
CA GLU A 68 7.84 -5.17 -12.14
C GLU A 68 8.99 -5.56 -11.18
N GLY A 69 10.06 -6.09 -11.77
CA GLY A 69 11.31 -6.37 -11.08
C GLY A 69 11.14 -7.27 -9.83
N PRO A 70 11.75 -6.92 -8.69
CA PRO A 70 11.69 -7.72 -7.47
C PRO A 70 10.26 -7.95 -6.93
N ALA A 71 9.36 -6.98 -7.10
CA ALA A 71 7.97 -7.09 -6.64
C ALA A 71 7.21 -8.16 -7.44
N ARG A 72 7.46 -8.23 -8.76
CA ARG A 72 6.91 -9.30 -9.62
C ARG A 72 7.38 -10.68 -9.17
N GLY A 73 8.69 -10.84 -8.97
CA GLY A 73 9.25 -12.12 -8.50
C GLY A 73 8.76 -12.52 -7.11
N MET A 74 8.47 -11.55 -6.25
CA MET A 74 7.81 -11.78 -4.95
C MET A 74 6.39 -12.33 -5.13
N ALA A 75 5.60 -11.69 -5.99
CA ALA A 75 4.22 -12.12 -6.26
C ALA A 75 4.16 -13.50 -6.92
N GLU A 76 5.07 -13.79 -7.86
CA GLU A 76 5.19 -15.12 -8.47
C GLU A 76 5.47 -16.21 -7.43
N ARG A 77 6.32 -15.93 -6.44
CA ARG A 77 6.63 -16.88 -5.36
C ARG A 77 5.41 -17.14 -4.46
N VAL A 78 4.80 -16.07 -3.95
CA VAL A 78 3.70 -16.15 -2.96
C VAL A 78 2.47 -16.81 -3.57
N LEU A 79 2.10 -16.35 -4.77
CA LEU A 79 0.89 -16.83 -5.44
C LEU A 79 1.12 -18.19 -6.11
N GLY A 80 2.35 -18.50 -6.54
CA GLY A 80 2.72 -19.81 -7.07
C GLY A 80 2.77 -20.93 -6.01
N GLN A 81 3.00 -20.58 -4.74
CA GLN A 81 2.90 -21.52 -3.61
C GLN A 81 1.45 -21.75 -3.13
N SER A 82 0.54 -20.84 -3.49
CA SER A 82 -0.86 -20.87 -3.07
C SER A 82 -1.77 -21.68 -4.00
N ASP A 83 -1.24 -22.25 -5.08
CA ASP A 83 -1.97 -23.05 -6.06
C ASP A 83 -1.81 -24.55 -5.74
N PRO A 84 -2.80 -25.23 -5.13
CA PRO A 84 -2.66 -26.61 -4.66
C PRO A 84 -2.80 -27.65 -5.78
N ILE A 85 -2.73 -27.24 -7.05
CA ILE A 85 -2.85 -28.14 -8.21
C ILE A 85 -1.67 -27.90 -9.16
N ARG A 86 -0.50 -28.39 -8.76
CA ARG A 86 0.45 -29.02 -9.67
C ARG A 86 1.27 -30.10 -8.98
#